data_AF-A0A7X6SVS0-F1
#
_entry.id   AF-A0A7X6SVS0-F1
#
_cell.length_a   1.000
_cell.length_b   1.000
_cell.length_c   1.000
_cell.angle_alpha   90.00
_cell.angle_beta   90.00
_cell.angle_gamma   90.00
#
_symmetry.space_group_name_H-M   'P 1'
#
loop_
_entity.id
_entity.type
_entity.pdbx_description
1 polymer ?
#
loop_
_entity_poly.entity_id
_entity_poly.type
_entity_poly.pdbx_seq_one_letter_code
_entity_poly.pdbx_strand_id
1 'polypeptide(L)'
;MSYHYTEREDPKPVRTGPGRPPNEALDRQVIIAARRLIREGKPLTIQEIVEASGASRSAIYRRWPSLNELLADALDHGRTNRVYSFDGPIKPILEELLFDRMHETVGRGYTDKHYRRHLELMMANPQLQKVYWEKHASRRLKCMQRALQAAKDNGEIRRNVDIEAALDAIYGVRTFQTAVRGVPFDSPEAVQRARAAFDLLRKGMEP
;
A
#
# COMPACT_ATOMS: atom_id res chain seq x y z
N MET A 1 -22.72 -13.15 22.37
CA MET A 1 -23.26 -11.82 22.69
C MET A 1 -23.69 -11.20 21.36
N SER A 2 -24.98 -11.31 21.03
CA SER A 2 -25.53 -10.99 19.72
C SER A 2 -25.96 -9.52 19.69
N TYR A 3 -25.43 -8.73 18.75
CA TYR A 3 -25.80 -7.33 18.59
C TYR A 3 -26.84 -7.19 17.48
N HIS A 4 -28.05 -6.79 17.87
CA HIS A 4 -29.08 -6.29 16.95
C HIS A 4 -28.80 -4.82 16.61
N TYR A 5 -28.83 -4.48 15.32
CA TYR A 5 -28.74 -3.11 14.81
C TYR A 5 -30.13 -2.68 14.33
N THR A 6 -30.65 -1.57 14.84
CA THR A 6 -31.86 -0.91 14.32
C THR A 6 -31.44 0.34 13.56
N GLU A 7 -31.69 0.38 12.24
CA GLU A 7 -31.54 1.56 11.40
C GLU A 7 -32.58 2.62 11.78
N ARG A 8 -32.13 3.87 11.99
CA ARG A 8 -32.98 5.06 11.85
C ARG A 8 -32.48 5.85 10.65
N GLU A 9 -33.37 6.03 9.68
CA GLU A 9 -33.16 6.89 8.50
C GLU A 9 -33.10 8.37 8.90
N ASP A 10 -32.16 9.12 8.30
CA ASP A 10 -32.11 10.59 8.33
C ASP A 10 -31.47 11.14 7.04
N PRO A 11 -31.75 12.40 6.65
CA PRO A 11 -32.31 12.74 5.34
C PRO A 11 -31.31 13.13 4.23
N LYS A 12 -31.82 13.15 2.98
CA LYS A 12 -31.09 13.43 1.72
C LYS A 12 -30.50 14.86 1.63
N PRO A 13 -29.25 15.04 1.14
CA PRO A 13 -28.60 16.34 1.09
C PRO A 13 -28.91 17.16 -0.19
N VAL A 14 -29.07 18.48 -0.02
CA VAL A 14 -29.18 19.49 -1.08
C VAL A 14 -27.79 19.88 -1.60
N ARG A 15 -27.66 20.08 -2.93
CA ARG A 15 -26.43 20.47 -3.65
C ARG A 15 -26.31 21.99 -3.82
N THR A 16 -25.09 22.53 -3.73
CA THR A 16 -24.73 23.87 -4.23
C THR A 16 -23.35 23.89 -4.90
N GLY A 17 -23.23 24.62 -6.02
CA GLY A 17 -22.10 24.63 -6.98
C GLY A 17 -20.93 25.59 -6.65
N PRO A 18 -20.31 26.26 -7.65
CA PRO A 18 -18.98 25.88 -8.18
C PRO A 18 -17.87 26.94 -7.95
N GLY A 19 -16.62 26.48 -7.78
CA GLY A 19 -15.42 27.34 -7.90
C GLY A 19 -14.33 27.04 -6.86
N ARG A 20 -13.41 26.09 -7.19
CA ARG A 20 -12.37 25.44 -6.35
C ARG A 20 -12.98 24.43 -5.36
N PRO A 21 -12.77 23.11 -5.49
CA PRO A 21 -13.51 22.17 -4.65
C PRO A 21 -13.11 22.41 -3.18
N PRO A 22 -14.06 22.82 -2.31
CA PRO A 22 -13.83 22.93 -0.86
C PRO A 22 -13.36 21.59 -0.26
N ASN A 23 -13.53 20.51 -1.03
CA ASN A 23 -13.32 19.13 -0.66
C ASN A 23 -11.86 18.69 -0.64
N GLU A 24 -10.94 19.28 -1.42
CA GLU A 24 -9.54 18.77 -1.41
C GLU A 24 -8.78 19.07 -0.11
N ALA A 25 -9.03 20.25 0.48
CA ALA A 25 -8.43 20.60 1.76
C ALA A 25 -8.99 19.71 2.87
N LEU A 26 -10.30 19.45 2.85
CA LEU A 26 -10.97 18.55 3.77
C LEU A 26 -10.50 17.10 3.59
N ASP A 27 -10.41 16.62 2.35
CA ASP A 27 -9.92 15.28 2.02
C ASP A 27 -8.50 15.09 2.58
N ARG A 28 -7.61 16.08 2.36
CA ARG A 28 -6.25 16.08 2.91
C ARG A 28 -6.24 16.08 4.44
N GLN A 29 -7.08 16.88 5.09
CA GLN A 29 -7.17 16.92 6.55
C GLN A 29 -7.58 15.57 7.14
N VAL A 30 -8.63 14.94 6.60
CA VAL A 30 -9.11 13.64 7.06
C VAL A 30 -8.04 12.56 6.85
N ILE A 31 -7.38 12.54 5.70
CA ILE A 31 -6.28 11.60 5.41
C ILE A 31 -5.10 11.80 6.36
N ILE A 32 -4.68 13.05 6.60
CA ILE A 32 -3.58 13.35 7.54
C ILE A 32 -3.95 12.92 8.96
N ALA A 33 -5.18 13.16 9.41
CA ALA A 33 -5.67 12.73 10.70
C ALA A 33 -5.66 11.19 10.85
N ALA A 34 -6.21 10.47 9.87
CA ALA A 34 -6.19 9.01 9.85
C ALA A 34 -4.75 8.45 9.89
N ARG A 35 -3.84 9.03 9.10
CA ARG A 35 -2.41 8.65 9.10
C ARG A 35 -1.73 8.89 10.44
N ARG A 36 -2.07 10.00 11.12
CA ARG A 36 -1.56 10.28 12.46
C ARG A 36 -1.98 9.18 13.43
N LEU A 37 -3.28 8.85 13.46
CA LEU A 37 -3.83 7.79 14.32
C LEU A 37 -3.19 6.42 14.02
N ILE A 38 -3.01 6.07 12.73
CA ILE A 38 -2.31 4.84 12.32
C ILE A 38 -0.90 4.80 12.91
N ARG A 39 -0.11 5.85 12.72
CA ARG A 39 1.29 5.93 13.18
C ARG A 39 1.42 5.92 14.71
N GLU A 40 0.47 6.50 15.41
CA GLU A 40 0.41 6.53 16.87
C GLU A 40 -0.13 5.22 17.47
N GLY A 41 -0.66 4.31 16.65
CA GLY A 41 -1.26 3.07 17.13
C GLY A 41 -2.58 3.30 17.87
N LYS A 42 -3.25 4.43 17.61
CA LYS A 42 -4.54 4.77 18.22
C LYS A 42 -5.67 3.92 17.63
N PRO A 43 -6.82 3.79 18.33
CA PRO A 43 -8.02 3.17 17.78
C PRO A 43 -8.42 3.84 16.46
N LEU A 44 -8.76 3.02 15.46
CA LEU A 44 -9.21 3.51 14.15
C LEU A 44 -10.73 3.42 14.09
N THR A 45 -11.40 4.47 14.53
CA THR A 45 -12.87 4.60 14.42
C THR A 45 -13.21 5.89 13.68
N ILE A 46 -14.42 5.95 13.12
CA ILE A 46 -14.90 7.19 12.49
C ILE A 46 -14.97 8.34 13.51
N GLN A 47 -15.30 8.05 14.78
CA GLN A 47 -15.35 9.07 15.82
C GLN A 47 -13.97 9.69 16.09
N GLU A 48 -12.95 8.85 16.27
CA GLU A 48 -11.56 9.29 16.47
C GLU A 48 -11.04 10.12 15.28
N ILE A 49 -11.43 9.74 14.06
CA ILE A 49 -11.03 10.47 12.86
C ILE A 49 -11.76 11.82 12.77
N VAL A 50 -13.06 11.88 13.11
CA VAL A 50 -13.81 13.14 13.20
C VAL A 50 -13.14 14.09 14.19
N GLU A 51 -12.83 13.61 15.40
CA GLU A 51 -12.17 14.40 16.43
C GLU A 51 -10.76 14.85 16.01
N ALA A 52 -9.99 13.97 15.39
CA ALA A 52 -8.63 14.27 14.94
C ALA A 52 -8.56 15.20 13.71
N SER A 53 -9.59 15.19 12.86
CA SER A 53 -9.61 15.97 11.60
C SER A 53 -10.42 17.26 11.68
N GLY A 54 -11.37 17.37 12.62
CA GLY A 54 -12.36 18.44 12.67
C GLY A 54 -13.45 18.33 11.60
N ALA A 55 -13.44 17.29 10.77
CA ALA A 55 -14.47 17.06 9.75
C ALA A 55 -15.73 16.44 10.35
N SER A 56 -16.91 16.79 9.83
CA SER A 56 -18.15 16.13 10.25
C SER A 56 -18.23 14.69 9.72
N ARG A 57 -18.92 13.81 10.46
CA ARG A 57 -19.17 12.42 10.06
C ARG A 57 -19.80 12.32 8.66
N SER A 58 -20.80 13.17 8.38
CA SER A 58 -21.45 13.24 7.07
C SER A 58 -20.48 13.63 5.95
N ALA A 59 -19.56 14.56 6.21
CA ALA A 59 -18.57 14.97 5.22
C ALA A 59 -17.57 13.84 4.89
N ILE A 60 -17.16 13.05 5.90
CA ILE A 60 -16.31 11.87 5.70
C ILE A 60 -17.05 10.82 4.85
N TYR A 61 -18.27 10.43 5.23
CA TYR A 61 -19.00 9.37 4.51
C TYR A 61 -19.38 9.73 3.08
N ARG A 62 -19.59 11.02 2.80
CA ARG A 62 -19.81 11.50 1.42
C ARG A 62 -18.62 11.19 0.51
N ARG A 63 -17.40 11.11 1.07
CA ARG A 63 -16.17 10.84 0.31
C ARG A 63 -15.70 9.40 0.40
N TRP A 64 -15.82 8.81 1.59
CA TRP A 64 -15.45 7.43 1.87
C TRP A 64 -16.67 6.67 2.39
N PRO A 65 -17.34 5.87 1.55
CA PRO A 65 -18.53 5.10 1.94
C PRO A 65 -18.32 4.19 3.15
N SER A 66 -17.07 3.80 3.43
CA SER A 66 -16.71 3.01 4.61
C SER A 66 -15.40 3.48 5.23
N LEU A 67 -15.19 3.12 6.50
CA LEU A 67 -13.90 3.31 7.18
C LEU A 67 -12.76 2.60 6.43
N ASN A 68 -13.00 1.41 5.88
CA ASN A 68 -11.99 0.66 5.13
C ASN A 68 -11.52 1.43 3.88
N GLU A 69 -12.44 2.12 3.18
CA GLU A 69 -12.06 2.96 2.04
C GLU A 69 -11.20 4.15 2.45
N LEU A 70 -11.53 4.79 3.57
CA LEU A 70 -10.71 5.88 4.11
C LEU A 70 -9.33 5.38 4.55
N LEU A 71 -9.26 4.25 5.26
CA LEU A 71 -8.00 3.69 5.72
C LEU A 71 -7.13 3.21 4.55
N ALA A 72 -7.72 2.65 3.49
CA ALA A 72 -6.99 2.27 2.29
C ALA A 72 -6.32 3.49 1.64
N ASP A 73 -7.04 4.61 1.49
CA ASP A 73 -6.48 5.85 0.95
C ASP A 73 -5.44 6.48 1.90
N ALA A 74 -5.67 6.41 3.22
CA ALA A 74 -4.74 6.91 4.21
C ALA A 74 -3.41 6.13 4.22
N LEU A 75 -3.46 4.80 4.09
CA LEU A 75 -2.30 3.92 3.97
C LEU A 75 -1.55 4.10 2.65
N ASP A 76 -2.26 4.45 1.58
CA ASP A 76 -1.65 4.70 0.27
C ASP A 76 -1.07 6.10 0.12
N HIS A 77 -1.55 7.06 0.90
CA HIS A 77 -1.12 8.45 0.79
C HIS A 77 0.40 8.62 0.93
N GLY A 78 1.00 9.36 0.00
CA GLY A 78 2.44 9.59 -0.05
C GLY A 78 3.26 8.44 -0.65
N ARG A 79 2.63 7.32 -1.02
CA ARG A 79 3.25 6.31 -1.88
C ARG A 79 3.21 6.82 -3.33
N THR A 80 4.29 6.57 -4.07
CA THR A 80 4.34 6.97 -5.48
C THR A 80 4.03 5.78 -6.38
N ASN A 81 3.11 5.96 -7.31
CA ASN A 81 2.90 5.02 -8.41
C ASN A 81 3.77 5.50 -9.57
N ARG A 82 5.09 5.27 -9.50
CA ARG A 82 5.97 5.59 -10.63
C ARG A 82 5.63 4.68 -11.80
N VAL A 83 5.44 5.28 -12.96
CA VAL A 83 5.45 4.58 -14.25
C VAL A 83 6.92 4.41 -14.59
N TYR A 84 7.44 3.20 -14.46
CA TYR A 84 8.78 2.88 -14.93
C TYR A 84 8.71 2.64 -16.43
N SER A 85 9.63 3.26 -17.17
CA SER A 85 9.98 2.80 -18.51
C SER A 85 10.80 1.52 -18.33
N PHE A 86 10.41 0.46 -19.02
CA PHE A 86 11.10 -0.83 -19.00
C PHE A 86 11.93 -1.03 -20.26
N ASP A 87 12.48 0.06 -20.81
CA ASP A 87 13.20 0.08 -22.10
C ASP A 87 14.66 -0.43 -21.97
N GLY A 88 14.99 -1.14 -20.89
CA GLY A 88 16.33 -1.65 -20.59
C GLY A 88 16.29 -2.97 -19.83
N PRO A 89 17.47 -3.57 -19.55
CA PRO A 89 17.54 -4.89 -18.93
C PRO A 89 16.77 -4.95 -17.61
N ILE A 90 16.04 -6.05 -17.37
CA ILE A 90 15.13 -6.13 -16.23
C ILE A 90 15.85 -6.10 -14.88
N LYS A 91 17.07 -6.65 -14.81
CA LYS A 91 17.85 -6.77 -13.58
C LYS A 91 18.12 -5.41 -12.90
N PRO A 92 18.83 -4.44 -13.54
CA PRO A 92 19.11 -3.15 -12.90
C PRO A 92 17.83 -2.39 -12.54
N ILE A 93 16.76 -2.54 -13.32
CA ILE A 93 15.47 -1.91 -13.02
C ILE A 93 14.88 -2.48 -11.73
N LEU A 94 14.85 -3.80 -11.58
CA LEU A 94 14.34 -4.45 -10.37
C LEU A 94 15.24 -4.15 -9.16
N GLU A 95 16.56 -4.12 -9.31
CA GLU A 95 17.48 -3.77 -8.22
C GLU A 95 17.25 -2.33 -7.74
N GLU A 96 17.13 -1.39 -8.68
CA GLU A 96 16.87 0.02 -8.38
C GLU A 96 15.52 0.19 -7.65
N LEU A 97 14.48 -0.49 -8.14
CA LEU A 97 13.12 -0.38 -7.61
C LEU A 97 12.97 -1.05 -6.23
N LEU A 98 13.53 -2.23 -6.05
CA LEU A 98 13.35 -3.03 -4.84
C LEU A 98 14.28 -2.61 -3.70
N PHE A 99 15.42 -1.99 -4.01
CA PHE A 99 16.46 -1.73 -3.01
C PHE A 99 16.94 -0.28 -2.96
N ASP A 100 17.32 0.33 -4.08
CA ASP A 100 18.00 1.63 -4.07
C ASP A 100 17.04 2.82 -3.89
N ARG A 101 15.90 2.77 -4.59
CA ARG A 101 14.88 3.83 -4.59
C ARG A 101 13.62 3.44 -3.86
N MET A 102 13.75 2.46 -2.97
CA MET A 102 12.64 1.91 -2.22
C MET A 102 11.93 3.00 -1.39
N HIS A 103 12.69 3.89 -0.76
CA HIS A 103 12.20 5.04 0.01
C HIS A 103 11.40 6.06 -0.83
N GLU A 104 11.64 6.14 -2.14
CA GLU A 104 10.87 6.98 -3.05
C GLU A 104 9.50 6.35 -3.37
N THR A 105 9.43 5.02 -3.34
CA THR A 105 8.22 4.24 -3.63
C THR A 105 7.27 4.18 -2.43
N VAL A 106 7.82 4.00 -1.22
CA VAL A 106 7.03 3.97 0.04
C VAL A 106 6.83 5.34 0.67
N GLY A 107 7.54 6.35 0.20
CA GLY A 107 7.54 7.72 0.71
C GLY A 107 8.68 7.98 1.71
N ARG A 108 9.22 9.22 1.69
CA ARG A 108 10.25 9.64 2.64
C ARG A 108 9.72 9.54 4.08
N GLY A 109 10.51 8.95 4.98
CA GLY A 109 10.13 8.75 6.38
C GLY A 109 9.33 7.47 6.67
N TYR A 110 9.28 6.52 5.73
CA TYR A 110 8.71 5.20 5.97
C TYR A 110 9.64 4.37 6.86
N THR A 111 9.28 4.25 8.13
CA THR A 111 10.08 3.54 9.15
C THR A 111 9.64 2.09 9.32
N ASP A 112 10.47 1.27 9.97
CA ASP A 112 10.09 -0.08 10.40
C ASP A 112 8.76 -0.09 11.17
N LYS A 113 8.56 0.86 12.10
CA LYS A 113 7.30 1.02 12.83
C LYS A 113 6.09 1.19 11.89
N HIS A 114 6.25 1.98 10.82
CA HIS A 114 5.19 2.19 9.84
C HIS A 114 4.92 0.91 9.04
N TYR A 115 5.96 0.20 8.60
CA TYR A 115 5.82 -1.06 7.88
C TYR A 115 5.11 -2.13 8.71
N ARG A 116 5.52 -2.30 9.98
CA ARG A 116 4.88 -3.24 10.91
C ARG A 116 3.42 -2.90 11.14
N ARG A 117 3.11 -1.62 11.39
CA ARG A 117 1.73 -1.18 11.58
C ARG A 117 0.87 -1.40 10.34
N HIS A 118 1.45 -1.20 9.14
CA HIS A 118 0.78 -1.51 7.88
C HIS A 118 0.45 -3.01 7.81
N LEU A 119 1.43 -3.88 8.04
CA LEU A 119 1.23 -5.34 8.03
C LEU A 119 0.18 -5.77 9.05
N GLU A 120 0.24 -5.26 10.27
CA GLU A 120 -0.74 -5.53 11.32
C GLU A 120 -2.17 -5.20 10.86
N LEU A 121 -2.38 -4.01 10.29
CA LEU A 121 -3.70 -3.58 9.81
C LEU A 121 -4.22 -4.43 8.66
N MET A 122 -3.35 -4.82 7.72
CA MET A 122 -3.75 -5.69 6.60
C MET A 122 -4.14 -7.08 7.10
N MET A 123 -3.38 -7.64 8.04
CA MET A 123 -3.63 -9.00 8.54
C MET A 123 -4.82 -9.08 9.49
N ALA A 124 -5.09 -8.01 10.26
CA ALA A 124 -6.20 -7.98 11.21
C ALA A 124 -7.57 -7.75 10.54
N ASN A 125 -7.61 -7.20 9.32
CA ASN A 125 -8.85 -6.82 8.65
C ASN A 125 -8.83 -7.22 7.16
N PRO A 126 -9.34 -8.42 6.82
CA PRO A 126 -9.41 -8.90 5.43
C PRO A 126 -10.21 -7.99 4.49
N GLN A 127 -11.21 -7.27 5.01
CA GLN A 127 -12.02 -6.36 4.21
C GLN A 127 -11.22 -5.11 3.81
N LEU A 128 -10.41 -4.56 4.72
CA LEU A 128 -9.47 -3.49 4.42
C LEU A 128 -8.39 -3.97 3.44
N GLN A 129 -7.86 -5.17 3.64
CA GLN A 129 -6.87 -5.78 2.75
C GLN A 129 -7.40 -5.84 1.31
N LYS A 130 -8.64 -6.31 1.12
CA LYS A 130 -9.30 -6.36 -0.19
C LYS A 130 -9.45 -4.98 -0.83
N VAL A 131 -9.98 -4.01 -0.09
CA VAL A 131 -10.17 -2.63 -0.60
C VAL A 131 -8.82 -2.00 -0.98
N TYR A 132 -7.80 -2.16 -0.14
CA TYR A 132 -6.45 -1.65 -0.41
C TYR A 132 -5.82 -2.33 -1.63
N TRP A 133 -6.02 -3.64 -1.80
CA TRP A 133 -5.57 -4.36 -2.99
C TRP A 133 -6.22 -3.85 -4.28
N GLU A 134 -7.54 -3.76 -4.30
CA GLU A 134 -8.32 -3.36 -5.47
C GLU A 134 -8.05 -1.91 -5.88
N LYS A 135 -7.98 -0.99 -4.91
CA LYS A 135 -7.74 0.42 -5.19
C LYS A 135 -6.28 0.72 -5.52
N HIS A 136 -5.34 0.12 -4.80
CA HIS A 136 -3.97 0.63 -4.72
C HIS A 136 -2.90 -0.40 -5.01
N ALA A 137 -2.78 -1.46 -4.20
CA ALA A 137 -1.63 -2.37 -4.26
C ALA A 137 -1.50 -3.10 -5.61
N SER A 138 -2.62 -3.55 -6.18
CA SER A 138 -2.64 -4.23 -7.49
C SER A 138 -2.11 -3.37 -8.63
N ARG A 139 -2.30 -2.04 -8.57
CA ARG A 139 -1.82 -1.12 -9.62
C ARG A 139 -0.29 -1.03 -9.65
N ARG A 140 0.34 -1.02 -8.47
CA ARG A 140 1.80 -1.07 -8.34
C ARG A 140 2.34 -2.40 -8.83
N LEU A 141 1.67 -3.50 -8.48
CA LEU A 141 2.09 -4.83 -8.90
C LEU A 141 1.99 -5.00 -10.42
N LYS A 142 0.97 -4.44 -11.06
CA LYS A 142 0.83 -4.43 -12.53
C LYS A 142 2.02 -3.83 -13.26
N CYS A 143 2.68 -2.83 -12.68
CA CYS A 143 3.89 -2.26 -13.26
C CYS A 143 5.02 -3.29 -13.29
N MET A 144 5.22 -4.02 -12.18
CA MET A 144 6.22 -5.09 -12.08
C MET A 144 5.88 -6.31 -12.95
N GLN A 145 4.60 -6.69 -13.00
CA GLN A 145 4.12 -7.78 -13.86
C GLN A 145 4.46 -7.50 -15.33
N ARG A 146 4.23 -6.26 -15.81
CA ARG A 146 4.58 -5.86 -17.18
C ARG A 146 6.08 -5.92 -17.43
N ALA A 147 6.89 -5.52 -16.46
CA ALA A 147 8.34 -5.58 -16.54
C ALA A 147 8.85 -7.02 -16.73
N LEU A 148 8.37 -7.93 -15.88
CA LEU A 148 8.73 -9.34 -15.94
C LEU A 148 8.17 -10.01 -17.20
N GLN A 149 7.00 -9.58 -17.68
CA GLN A 149 6.45 -10.06 -18.95
C GLN A 149 7.32 -9.63 -20.14
N ALA A 150 7.76 -8.37 -20.19
CA ALA A 150 8.67 -7.90 -21.24
C ALA A 150 10.01 -8.67 -21.21
N ALA A 151 10.58 -8.91 -20.02
CA ALA A 151 11.78 -9.72 -19.86
C ALA A 151 11.59 -11.16 -20.38
N LYS A 152 10.41 -11.73 -20.16
CA LYS A 152 10.03 -13.06 -20.64
C LYS A 152 9.87 -13.09 -22.17
N ASP A 153 9.29 -12.05 -22.74
CA ASP A 153 9.07 -11.92 -24.19
C ASP A 153 10.40 -11.69 -24.93
N ASN A 154 11.34 -10.96 -24.32
CA ASN A 154 12.69 -10.72 -24.83
C ASN A 154 13.67 -11.89 -24.60
N GLY A 155 13.25 -12.93 -23.87
CA GLY A 155 14.12 -14.06 -23.54
C GLY A 155 15.19 -13.76 -22.49
N GLU A 156 15.05 -12.69 -21.71
CA GLU A 156 15.90 -12.40 -20.54
C GLU A 156 15.60 -13.34 -19.37
N ILE A 157 14.37 -13.88 -19.31
CA ILE A 157 13.96 -14.92 -18.36
C ILE A 157 13.24 -16.08 -19.08
N ARG A 158 13.31 -17.29 -18.51
CA ARG A 158 12.70 -18.51 -19.06
C ARG A 158 11.19 -18.40 -19.28
N ARG A 159 10.68 -19.04 -20.34
CA ARG A 159 9.26 -18.96 -20.75
C ARG A 159 8.26 -19.58 -19.78
N ASN A 160 8.71 -20.42 -18.85
CA ASN A 160 7.85 -21.06 -17.85
C ASN A 160 7.89 -20.38 -16.47
N VAL A 161 8.52 -19.20 -16.33
CA VAL A 161 8.40 -18.41 -15.08
C VAL A 161 6.93 -18.06 -14.84
N ASP A 162 6.46 -18.40 -13.65
CA ASP A 162 5.27 -17.84 -13.03
C ASP A 162 5.64 -16.48 -12.43
N ILE A 163 5.10 -15.41 -13.02
CA ILE A 163 5.40 -14.03 -12.65
C ILE A 163 4.83 -13.69 -11.27
N GLU A 164 3.65 -14.21 -10.93
CA GLU A 164 3.04 -13.96 -9.61
C GLU A 164 3.89 -14.63 -8.53
N ALA A 165 4.28 -15.89 -8.74
CA ALA A 165 5.14 -16.59 -7.80
C ALA A 165 6.50 -15.89 -7.61
N ALA A 166 7.08 -15.35 -8.69
CA ALA A 166 8.32 -14.58 -8.60
C ALA A 166 8.14 -13.31 -7.76
N LEU A 167 7.05 -12.56 -7.97
CA LEU A 167 6.74 -11.35 -7.20
C LEU A 167 6.46 -11.67 -5.74
N ASP A 168 5.66 -12.70 -5.46
CA ASP A 168 5.35 -13.16 -4.11
C ASP A 168 6.63 -13.59 -3.37
N ALA A 169 7.55 -14.28 -4.05
CA ALA A 169 8.85 -14.63 -3.46
C ALA A 169 9.69 -13.38 -3.13
N ILE A 170 9.75 -12.41 -4.05
CA ILE A 170 10.51 -11.16 -3.87
C ILE A 170 9.96 -10.35 -2.68
N TYR A 171 8.65 -10.10 -2.63
CA TYR A 171 8.01 -9.36 -1.53
C TYR A 171 7.96 -10.18 -0.23
N GLY A 172 7.84 -11.50 -0.35
CA GLY A 172 7.78 -12.45 0.74
C GLY A 172 9.07 -12.49 1.56
N VAL A 173 10.25 -12.46 0.92
CA VAL A 173 11.55 -12.43 1.63
C VAL A 173 11.62 -11.27 2.62
N ARG A 174 11.14 -10.09 2.22
CA ARG A 174 11.16 -8.89 3.07
C ARG A 174 10.11 -8.99 4.18
N THR A 175 8.91 -9.42 3.83
CA THR A 175 7.82 -9.63 4.80
C THR A 175 8.21 -10.66 5.86
N PHE A 176 8.84 -11.78 5.48
CA PHE A 176 9.31 -12.82 6.39
C PHE A 176 10.37 -12.31 7.37
N GLN A 177 11.32 -11.53 6.88
CA GLN A 177 12.37 -10.96 7.74
C GLN A 177 11.78 -10.03 8.81
N THR A 178 10.81 -9.19 8.47
CA THR A 178 10.21 -8.26 9.45
C THR A 178 9.17 -8.94 10.33
N ALA A 179 8.22 -9.68 9.75
CA ALA A 179 7.08 -10.24 10.47
C ALA A 179 7.44 -11.49 11.27
N VAL A 180 8.38 -12.32 10.79
CA VAL A 180 8.72 -13.60 11.43
C VAL A 180 10.05 -13.52 12.17
N ARG A 181 11.12 -13.02 11.51
CA ARG A 181 12.44 -12.92 12.16
C ARG A 181 12.58 -11.69 13.07
N GLY A 182 11.64 -10.75 13.02
CA GLY A 182 11.68 -9.53 13.81
C GLY A 182 12.76 -8.53 13.40
N VAL A 183 13.37 -8.68 12.22
CA VAL A 183 14.43 -7.79 11.74
C VAL A 183 13.80 -6.49 11.21
N PRO A 184 14.33 -5.30 11.60
CA PRO A 184 13.86 -4.05 11.06
C PRO A 184 13.89 -4.02 9.54
N PHE A 185 12.81 -3.54 8.95
CA PHE A 185 12.62 -3.52 7.49
C PHE A 185 13.73 -2.76 6.73
N ASP A 186 14.26 -1.71 7.35
CA ASP A 186 15.27 -0.80 6.84
C ASP A 186 16.68 -1.16 7.31
N SER A 187 16.87 -2.27 8.02
CA SER A 187 18.20 -2.71 8.46
C SER A 187 19.09 -3.05 7.25
N PRO A 188 20.38 -2.64 7.26
CA PRO A 188 21.32 -2.98 6.19
C PRO A 188 21.40 -4.49 5.91
N GLU A 189 21.32 -5.31 6.97
CA GLU A 189 21.35 -6.77 6.87
C GLU A 189 20.08 -7.32 6.21
N ALA A 190 18.92 -6.72 6.49
CA ALA A 190 17.65 -7.10 5.86
C ALA A 190 17.68 -6.79 4.35
N VAL A 191 18.20 -5.62 3.98
CA VAL A 191 18.39 -5.21 2.59
C VAL A 191 19.38 -6.14 1.89
N GLN A 192 20.53 -6.44 2.51
CA GLN A 192 21.54 -7.32 1.92
C GLN A 192 21.03 -8.74 1.69
N ARG A 193 20.28 -9.31 2.65
CA ARG A 193 19.64 -10.62 2.47
C ARG A 193 18.56 -10.60 1.39
N ALA A 194 17.80 -9.52 1.28
CA ALA A 194 16.80 -9.39 0.22
C ALA A 194 17.46 -9.30 -1.17
N ARG A 195 18.61 -8.62 -1.31
CA ARG A 195 19.43 -8.65 -2.54
C ARG A 195 19.94 -10.05 -2.86
N ALA A 196 20.52 -10.73 -1.88
CA ALA A 196 21.02 -12.09 -2.08
C ALA A 196 19.90 -13.07 -2.49
N ALA A 197 18.70 -12.95 -1.89
CA ALA A 197 17.56 -13.75 -2.28
C ALA A 197 17.05 -13.40 -3.69
N PHE A 198 17.04 -12.13 -4.05
CA PHE A 198 16.72 -11.69 -5.41
C PHE A 198 17.68 -12.28 -6.44
N ASP A 199 18.99 -12.28 -6.16
CA ASP A 199 19.99 -12.91 -7.04
C ASP A 199 19.77 -14.41 -7.22
N LEU A 200 19.38 -15.13 -6.15
CA LEU A 200 19.04 -16.55 -6.21
C LEU A 200 17.81 -16.79 -7.09
N LEU A 201 16.74 -16.00 -6.88
CA LEU A 201 15.52 -16.07 -7.69
C LEU A 201 15.82 -15.77 -9.15
N ARG A 202 16.62 -14.72 -9.42
CA ARG A 202 17.02 -14.31 -10.77
C ARG A 202 17.77 -15.42 -11.49
N LYS A 203 18.77 -16.05 -10.85
CA LYS A 203 19.47 -17.21 -11.43
C LYS A 203 18.51 -18.36 -11.74
N GLY A 204 17.51 -18.59 -10.89
CA GLY A 204 16.46 -19.58 -11.15
C GLY A 204 15.50 -19.22 -12.29
N MET A 205 15.49 -17.95 -12.73
CA MET A 205 14.67 -17.45 -13.84
C MET A 205 15.47 -17.28 -15.14
N GLU A 206 16.80 -17.45 -15.12
CA GLU A 206 17.63 -17.37 -16.34
C GLU A 206 17.16 -18.42 -17.38
N PRO A 207 17.32 -18.14 -18.69
CA PRO A 207 16.90 -19.03 -19.78
C PRO A 207 17.46 -20.46 -19.71
#